data_AF-A0A1N6DMS2-F1
#
_entry.id   AF-A0A1N6DMS2-F1
#
_cell.length_a   1.000
_cell.length_b   1.000
_cell.length_c   1.000
_cell.angle_alpha   90.00
_cell.angle_beta   90.00
_cell.angle_gamma   90.00
#
_symmetry.space_group_name_H-M   'P 1'
#
loop_
_entity.id
_entity.type
_entity.pdbx_description
1 polymer ?
#
loop_
_entity_poly.entity_id
_entity_poly.type
_entity_poly.pdbx_seq_one_letter_code
_entity_poly.pdbx_strand_id
1 'polypeptide(L)' 'GTMIDAIAFNIDLRRWPDPSAKTLHLVYRLDINEFRGNRSAQLIVSHLEVA' A
#
# COMPACT_ATOMS: atom_id res chain seq x y z
N GLY A 1 7.84 -0.45 15.87
CA GLY A 1 7.72 0.51 14.76
C GLY A 1 6.27 0.89 14.57
N THR A 2 5.99 1.99 13.90
CA THR A 2 4.62 2.46 13.62
C THR A 2 4.08 1.76 12.38
N MET A 3 2.83 1.28 12.42
CA MET A 3 2.13 0.77 11.24
C MET A 3 1.60 1.95 10.41
N ILE A 4 1.77 1.89 9.09
CA ILE A 4 1.32 2.92 8.15
C ILE A 4 0.46 2.23 7.09
N ASP A 5 -0.72 2.79 6.82
CA ASP A 5 -1.61 2.27 5.78
C ASP A 5 -1.01 2.49 4.39
N ALA A 6 -1.31 1.58 3.47
CA ALA A 6 -0.88 1.67 2.08
C ALA A 6 -2.06 1.42 1.12
N ILE A 7 -2.10 2.15 0.01
CA ILE A 7 -3.11 1.98 -1.05
C ILE A 7 -2.39 1.79 -2.38
N ALA A 8 -2.76 0.72 -3.10
CA ALA A 8 -2.38 0.45 -4.49
C ALA A 8 -3.63 0.55 -5.37
N PHE A 9 -3.57 1.36 -6.43
CA PHE A 9 -4.66 1.49 -7.40
C PHE A 9 -4.42 0.64 -8.64
N ASN A 10 -5.50 0.28 -9.33
CA ASN A 10 -5.47 -0.44 -10.60
C ASN A 10 -4.71 -1.78 -10.54
N ILE A 11 -4.85 -2.52 -9.43
CA ILE A 11 -4.23 -3.82 -9.27
C ILE A 11 -4.92 -4.89 -10.13
N ASP A 12 -4.16 -5.87 -10.61
CA ASP A 12 -4.72 -7.05 -11.28
C ASP A 12 -5.35 -8.00 -10.25
N LEU A 13 -6.68 -8.07 -10.24
CA LEU A 13 -7.45 -8.93 -9.34
C LEU A 13 -7.29 -10.43 -9.61
N ARG A 14 -6.70 -10.83 -10.73
CA ARG A 14 -6.35 -12.24 -10.99
C ARG A 14 -5.09 -12.66 -10.24
N ARG A 15 -4.27 -11.69 -9.83
CA ARG A 15 -3.00 -11.88 -9.13
C ARG A 15 -3.09 -11.46 -7.67
N TRP A 16 -3.94 -10.49 -7.35
CA TRP A 16 -4.06 -9.93 -6.01
C TRP A 16 -5.51 -9.99 -5.49
N PRO A 17 -5.70 -10.39 -4.21
CA PRO A 17 -4.67 -10.76 -3.24
C PRO A 17 -4.07 -12.16 -3.48
N ASP A 18 -2.76 -12.32 -3.27
CA ASP A 18 -2.08 -13.63 -3.19
C ASP A 18 -2.03 -14.10 -1.72
N PRO A 19 -2.75 -15.16 -1.33
CA PRO A 19 -2.78 -15.64 0.06
C PRO A 19 -1.45 -16.21 0.57
N SER A 20 -0.53 -16.56 -0.34
CA SER A 20 0.78 -17.11 0.01
C SER A 20 1.83 -16.04 0.28
N ALA A 21 1.58 -14.81 -0.16
CA ALA A 21 2.51 -13.69 0.00
C ALA A 21 2.59 -13.24 1.46
N LYS A 22 3.75 -13.45 2.10
CA LYS A 22 4.03 -13.01 3.48
C LYS A 22 4.79 -11.67 3.54
N THR A 23 5.54 -11.38 2.49
CA THR A 23 6.44 -10.23 2.38
C THR A 23 6.43 -9.72 0.94
N LEU A 24 6.50 -8.41 0.77
CA LEU A 24 6.43 -7.75 -0.54
C LEU A 24 7.58 -6.75 -0.69
N HIS A 25 8.09 -6.62 -1.91
CA HIS A 25 8.86 -5.45 -2.32
C HIS A 25 7.91 -4.41 -2.91
N LEU A 26 8.01 -3.16 -2.43
CA LEU A 26 7.11 -2.08 -2.78
C LEU A 26 7.91 -0.91 -3.38
N VAL A 27 7.41 -0.35 -4.48
CA VAL A 27 7.75 1.01 -4.90
C VAL A 27 6.61 1.91 -4.43
N TYR A 28 6.93 2.87 -3.57
CA TYR A 28 5.94 3.71 -2.92
C TYR A 28 6.40 5.15 -2.75
N ARG A 29 5.44 6.03 -2.50
CA ARG A 29 5.67 7.40 -2.02
C ARG A 29 4.88 7.63 -0.74
N LEU A 30 5.45 8.44 0.15
CA LEU A 30 4.77 8.90 1.36
C LEU A 30 3.82 10.05 1.00
N ASP A 31 2.58 9.96 1.46
CA ASP A 31 1.52 10.93 1.23
C ASP A 31 0.79 11.26 2.54
N ILE A 32 0.03 12.35 2.56
CA ILE A 32 -0.77 12.78 3.70
C ILE A 32 -2.24 12.55 3.36
N ASN A 33 -2.84 11.56 3.99
CA ASN A 33 -4.28 11.35 3.92
C ASN A 33 -4.98 12.35 4.85
N GLU A 34 -5.82 13.22 4.28
CA GLU A 34 -6.67 14.14 5.03
C GLU A 34 -8.14 13.74 4.87
N PHE A 35 -8.72 13.18 5.94
CA PHE A 35 -10.11 12.76 5.95
C PHE A 35 -10.83 13.33 7.18
N ARG A 36 -11.87 14.13 6.93
CA ARG A 36 -12.68 14.79 7.97
C ARG A 36 -11.85 15.59 8.98
N GLY A 37 -10.80 16.28 8.51
CA GLY A 37 -9.90 17.08 9.35
C GLY A 37 -8.81 16.29 10.08
N ASN A 38 -8.82 14.95 10.01
CA ASN A 38 -7.72 14.13 10.51
C ASN A 38 -6.66 13.95 9.44
N ARG A 39 -5.40 14.14 9.80
CA ARG A 39 -4.24 13.97 8.92
C ARG A 39 -3.41 12.78 9.38
N SER A 40 -3.15 11.84 8.48
CA SER A 40 -2.29 10.68 8.75
C SER A 40 -1.32 10.45 7.59
N ALA A 41 -0.18 9.83 7.89
CA ALA A 41 0.72 9.32 6.87
C ALA A 41 0.08 8.10 6.19
N GLN A 42 0.22 8.03 4.87
CA GLN A 42 -0.19 6.88 4.06
C GLN A 42 0.85 6.63 2.95
N LEU A 43 1.02 5.38 2.55
CA LEU A 43 1.84 5.02 1.40
C LEU A 43 0.96 4.88 0.15
N ILE A 44 1.33 5.58 -0.92
CA ILE A 44 0.76 5.36 -2.25
C ILE A 44 1.71 4.43 -3.01
N VAL A 45 1.24 3.22 -3.28
CA VAL A 45 2.03 2.14 -3.91
C VAL A 45 1.81 2.17 -5.42
N SER A 46 2.90 2.32 -6.18
CA SER A 46 2.88 2.29 -7.64
C SER A 46 3.26 0.91 -8.21
N HIS A 47 4.00 0.12 -7.44
CA HIS A 47 4.37 -1.24 -7.81
C HIS A 47 4.54 -2.11 -6.57
N LEU A 48 4.15 -3.38 -6.69
CA LEU A 48 4.35 -4.38 -5.65
C LEU A 48 4.58 -5.77 -6.25
N GLU A 49 5.50 -6.52 -5.64
CA GLU A 49 5.84 -7.89 -6.00
C GLU A 49 6.10 -8.73 -4.74
N VAL A 50 5.91 -10.05 -4.85
CA VAL A 50 6.25 -10.98 -3.76
C VAL A 50 7.77 -11.04 -3.63
N ALA A 51 8.26 -10.96 -2.39
CA ALA A 51 9.69 -11.03 -2.09
C ALA A 51 10.25 -12.46 -2.17
#